data_AF-A0A4U2EDE2-F1
#
_entry.id   AF-A0A4U2EDE2-F1
#
_cell.length_a   1.000
_cell.length_b   1.000
_cell.length_c   1.000
_cell.angle_alpha   90.00
_cell.angle_beta   90.00
_cell.angle_gamma   90.00
#
_symmetry.space_group_name_H-M   'P 1'
#
loop_
_entity.id
_entity.type
_entity.pdbx_description
1 polymer ?
#
loop_
_entity_poly.entity_id
_entity_poly.type
_entity_poly.pdbx_seq_one_letter_code
_entity_poly.pdbx_strand_id
1 'polypeptide(L)'
;GDPSAPGHTEGDYSIDLMVKDNGTSHRAFVVGGHSINARDPKLAKQFFESMDRVREIALQPPVVSVNLSNHPHKNHLFANREKRNADGSNKPFISESNFFSFLDQQEALAKEKLSEAQQRNKSKSSQ
;
A
#
# COMPACT_ATOMS: atom_id res chain seq x y z
N GLY A 1 16.66 1.78 -0.67
CA GLY A 1 16.00 2.53 -1.76
C GLY A 1 15.58 3.89 -1.25
N ASP A 2 15.21 4.82 -2.14
CA ASP A 2 14.56 6.06 -1.74
C ASP A 2 13.15 5.75 -1.18
N PRO A 3 12.85 6.11 0.09
CA PRO A 3 11.57 5.88 0.74
C PRO A 3 10.46 6.87 0.34
N SER A 4 10.75 7.85 -0.52
CA SER A 4 9.73 8.77 -1.04
C SER A 4 8.63 8.01 -1.82
N ALA A 5 7.38 8.23 -1.43
CA ALA A 5 6.21 7.62 -2.06
C ALA A 5 5.15 8.67 -2.45
N PRO A 6 5.53 9.73 -3.21
CA PRO A 6 4.61 10.79 -3.59
C PRO A 6 3.44 10.25 -4.42
N GLY A 7 2.27 10.86 -4.26
CA GLY A 7 1.11 10.63 -5.13
C GLY A 7 -0.25 10.84 -4.46
N HIS A 8 -0.36 10.49 -3.18
CA HIS A 8 -1.48 10.96 -2.35
C HIS A 8 -1.24 12.42 -1.94
N THR A 9 -0.04 12.70 -1.44
CA THR A 9 0.55 14.05 -1.32
C THR A 9 1.97 14.05 -1.89
N GLU A 10 2.60 15.21 -2.07
CA GLU A 10 4.01 15.29 -2.49
C GLU A 10 4.98 14.77 -1.42
N GLY A 11 4.59 14.80 -0.14
CA GLY A 11 5.44 14.47 1.02
C GLY A 11 5.26 13.06 1.57
N ASP A 12 4.48 12.20 0.90
CA ASP A 12 4.23 10.84 1.36
C ASP A 12 5.53 10.03 1.42
N TYR A 13 5.69 9.27 2.51
CA TYR A 13 6.91 8.55 2.84
C TYR A 13 6.58 7.13 3.31
N SER A 14 7.32 6.15 2.79
CA SER A 14 7.19 4.75 3.18
C SER A 14 8.26 4.35 4.20
N ILE A 15 7.93 3.41 5.07
CA ILE A 15 8.85 2.95 6.13
C ILE A 15 9.17 1.48 5.89
N ASP A 16 10.46 1.15 5.87
CA ASP A 16 11.01 -0.20 5.70
C ASP A 16 11.81 -0.57 6.94
N LEU A 17 11.41 -1.64 7.64
CA LEU A 17 12.04 -2.03 8.89
C LEU A 17 12.03 -3.54 9.12
N MET A 18 12.96 -4.01 9.93
CA MET A 18 12.94 -5.38 10.45
C MET A 18 12.15 -5.43 11.74
N VAL A 19 11.21 -6.38 11.83
CA VAL A 19 10.44 -6.70 13.05
C VAL A 19 10.74 -8.14 13.48
N LYS A 20 10.44 -8.47 14.74
CA LYS A 20 10.62 -9.83 15.27
C LYS A 20 9.31 -10.41 15.76
N ASP A 21 9.05 -11.66 15.40
CA ASP A 21 8.01 -12.50 15.97
C ASP A 21 8.65 -13.76 16.55
N ASN A 22 8.57 -13.96 17.87
CA ASN A 22 9.15 -15.12 18.57
C ASN A 22 10.62 -15.40 18.20
N GLY A 23 11.44 -14.35 18.08
CA GLY A 23 12.84 -14.45 17.70
C GLY A 23 13.12 -14.55 16.19
N THR A 24 12.11 -14.82 15.36
CA THR A 24 12.24 -14.83 13.89
C THR A 24 12.12 -13.40 13.35
N SER A 25 13.06 -13.00 12.50
CA SER A 25 13.05 -11.66 11.88
C SER A 25 12.23 -11.65 10.60
N HIS A 26 11.39 -10.63 10.44
CA HIS A 26 10.55 -10.40 9.26
C HIS A 26 10.76 -8.97 8.77
N ARG A 27 10.77 -8.76 7.45
CA ARG A 27 10.79 -7.41 6.88
C ARG A 27 9.36 -6.89 6.78
N ALA A 28 9.12 -5.77 7.44
CA ALA A 28 7.85 -5.07 7.46
C ALA A 28 7.95 -3.77 6.66
N PHE A 29 6.84 -3.43 6.01
CA PHE A 29 6.77 -2.24 5.17
C PHE A 29 5.46 -1.49 5.44
N VAL A 30 5.56 -0.16 5.60
CA VAL A 30 4.44 0.78 5.65
C VAL A 30 4.44 1.56 4.34
N VAL A 31 3.38 1.43 3.54
CA VAL A 31 3.21 2.25 2.35
C VAL A 31 2.63 3.61 2.74
N GLY A 32 3.35 4.69 2.41
CA GLY A 32 2.99 6.05 2.83
C GLY A 32 1.65 6.54 2.29
N GLY A 33 1.39 6.29 1.01
CA GLY A 33 0.19 6.73 0.30
C GLY A 33 -0.61 5.58 -0.29
N HIS A 34 -1.94 5.61 -0.11
CA HIS A 34 -2.83 4.50 -0.52
C HIS A 34 -3.93 4.93 -1.50
N SER A 35 -3.92 6.17 -1.98
CA SER A 35 -4.90 6.65 -2.98
C SER A 35 -4.35 7.82 -3.78
N ILE A 36 -4.70 7.90 -5.07
CA ILE A 36 -4.31 9.01 -5.94
C ILE A 36 -5.03 10.32 -5.58
N ASN A 37 -4.37 11.44 -5.83
CA ASN A 37 -5.03 12.71 -6.07
C ASN A 37 -5.43 12.84 -7.55
N ALA A 38 -6.67 12.46 -7.89
CA ALA A 38 -7.15 12.45 -9.28
C ALA A 38 -7.40 13.83 -9.90
N ARG A 39 -7.30 14.92 -9.11
CA ARG A 39 -7.41 16.29 -9.62
C ARG A 39 -6.09 16.84 -10.15
N ASP A 40 -4.98 16.23 -9.74
CA ASP A 40 -3.64 16.59 -10.18
C ASP A 40 -3.04 15.41 -10.97
N PRO A 41 -2.98 15.51 -12.31
CA PRO A 41 -2.42 14.46 -13.17
C PRO A 41 -0.98 14.10 -12.83
N LYS A 42 -0.18 15.05 -12.33
CA LYS A 42 1.21 14.81 -11.95
C LYS A 42 1.26 13.91 -10.72
N LEU A 43 0.51 14.25 -9.66
CA LEU A 43 0.43 13.42 -8.45
C LEU A 43 -0.17 12.04 -8.75
N ALA A 44 -1.20 11.97 -9.61
CA ALA A 44 -1.77 10.69 -10.02
C ALA A 44 -0.74 9.80 -10.73
N LYS A 45 0.10 10.35 -11.61
CA LYS A 45 1.19 9.59 -12.25
C LYS A 45 2.25 9.14 -11.23
N GLN A 46 2.68 10.05 -10.35
CA GLN A 46 3.69 9.77 -9.33
C GLN A 46 3.26 8.65 -8.37
N PHE A 47 1.96 8.52 -8.10
CA PHE A 47 1.45 7.41 -7.30
C PHE A 47 1.77 6.04 -7.92
N PHE A 48 1.55 5.85 -9.22
CA PHE A 48 1.83 4.58 -9.90
C PHE A 48 3.34 4.29 -9.92
N GLU A 49 4.15 5.31 -10.22
CA GLU A 49 5.62 5.22 -10.14
C GLU A 49 6.10 4.86 -8.72
N SER A 50 5.42 5.36 -7.68
CA SER A 50 5.70 5.00 -6.30
C SER A 50 5.30 3.57 -5.98
N MET A 51 4.17 3.07 -6.48
CA MET A 51 3.78 1.66 -6.29
C MET A 51 4.77 0.69 -6.95
N ASP A 52 5.25 1.01 -8.15
CA ASP A 52 6.26 0.21 -8.84
C ASP A 52 7.58 0.16 -8.06
N ARG A 53 8.07 1.32 -7.60
CA ARG A 53 9.28 1.39 -6.76
C ARG A 53 9.11 0.64 -5.43
N VAL A 54 7.94 0.74 -4.78
CA VAL A 54 7.64 -0.03 -3.56
C VAL A 54 7.68 -1.53 -3.86
N ARG A 55 7.11 -1.97 -4.97
CA ARG A 55 7.12 -3.38 -5.40
C ARG A 55 8.56 -3.87 -5.63
N GLU A 56 9.40 -3.09 -6.32
CA GLU A 56 10.81 -3.39 -6.54
C GLU A 56 11.60 -3.50 -5.23
N ILE A 57 11.43 -2.54 -4.31
CA ILE A 57 12.08 -2.54 -2.99
C ILE A 57 11.63 -3.76 -2.17
N ALA A 58 10.34 -4.09 -2.21
CA ALA A 58 9.75 -5.16 -1.43
C ALA A 58 10.16 -6.56 -1.88
N LEU A 59 10.50 -6.73 -3.17
CA LEU A 59 11.02 -7.96 -3.75
C LEU A 59 12.51 -8.21 -3.43
N GLN A 60 13.26 -7.19 -3.02
CA GLN A 60 14.66 -7.38 -2.62
C GLN A 60 14.75 -8.28 -1.39
N PRO A 61 15.70 -9.24 -1.32
CA PRO A 61 15.89 -10.06 -0.12
C PRO A 61 16.36 -9.23 1.10
N PRO A 62 15.85 -9.52 2.33
CA PRO A 62 14.71 -10.41 2.58
C PRO A 62 13.41 -9.79 2.06
N VAL A 63 12.57 -10.62 1.43
CA VAL A 63 11.29 -10.18 0.85
C VAL A 63 10.37 -9.63 1.96
N VAL A 64 9.66 -8.56 1.66
CA VAL A 64 8.65 -8.01 2.57
C VAL A 64 7.56 -9.04 2.80
N SER A 65 7.36 -9.39 4.08
CA SER A 65 6.37 -10.36 4.51
C SER A 65 5.36 -9.78 5.49
N VAL A 66 5.53 -8.54 5.92
CA VAL A 66 4.61 -7.89 6.86
C VAL A 66 4.11 -6.57 6.29
N ASN A 67 2.80 -6.49 6.07
CA ASN A 67 2.14 -5.26 5.68
C ASN A 67 1.63 -4.48 6.90
N LEU A 68 2.24 -3.32 7.13
CA LEU A 68 1.77 -2.37 8.12
C LEU A 68 1.05 -1.23 7.40
N SER A 69 -0.06 -0.78 7.97
CA SER A 69 -0.90 0.24 7.35
C SER A 69 -1.04 1.47 8.24
N ASN A 70 -1.06 2.63 7.60
CA ASN A 70 -1.43 3.90 8.23
C ASN A 70 -2.91 3.99 8.63
N HIS A 71 -3.77 3.11 8.08
CA HIS A 71 -5.17 2.96 8.50
C HIS A 71 -5.55 1.51 8.86
N PRO A 72 -6.29 1.27 9.97
CA PRO A 72 -6.63 -0.08 10.44
C PRO A 72 -7.39 -0.96 9.45
N HIS A 73 -8.23 -0.36 8.59
CA HIS A 73 -9.07 -1.13 7.66
C HIS A 73 -8.29 -1.66 6.45
N LYS A 74 -7.15 -1.05 6.11
CA LYS A 74 -6.35 -1.40 4.92
C LYS A 74 -5.49 -2.65 5.10
N ASN A 75 -5.21 -3.06 6.34
CA ASN A 75 -4.53 -4.31 6.66
C ASN A 75 -5.38 -5.25 7.54
N HIS A 76 -6.70 -5.03 7.56
CA HIS A 76 -7.65 -5.83 8.34
C HIS A 76 -7.27 -5.97 9.83
N LEU A 77 -6.74 -4.90 10.44
CA LEU A 77 -6.13 -4.93 11.78
C LEU A 77 -6.99 -5.66 12.81
N PHE A 78 -8.27 -5.32 12.91
CA PHE A 78 -9.18 -5.91 13.90
C PHE A 78 -9.48 -7.38 13.60
N ALA A 79 -9.78 -7.74 12.35
CA ALA A 79 -10.05 -9.14 11.98
C ALA A 79 -8.80 -10.03 12.17
N ASN A 80 -7.62 -9.51 11.85
CA ASN A 80 -6.36 -10.21 12.06
C ASN A 80 -6.01 -10.32 13.55
N ARG A 81 -6.33 -9.31 14.37
CA ARG A 81 -6.22 -9.40 15.83
C ARG A 81 -7.11 -10.51 16.38
N GLU A 82 -8.36 -10.60 15.96
CA GLU A 82 -9.27 -11.65 16.42
C GLU A 82 -8.80 -13.05 16.02
N LYS A 83 -8.30 -13.23 14.78
CA LYS A 83 -7.68 -14.49 14.33
C LYS A 83 -6.51 -14.92 15.22
N ARG A 84 -5.64 -13.97 15.60
CA ARG A 84 -4.51 -14.21 16.50
C ARG A 84 -4.95 -14.50 17.94
N ASN A 85 -6.02 -13.86 18.41
CA ASN A 85 -6.55 -14.12 19.76
C ASN A 85 -7.22 -15.50 19.85
N ALA A 86 -7.87 -15.94 18.78
CA ALA A 86 -8.48 -17.26 18.70
C ALA A 86 -7.43 -18.39 18.62
N ASP A 87 -6.30 -18.14 17.94
CA ASP A 87 -5.17 -19.06 17.86
C ASP A 87 -3.86 -18.26 17.85
N GLY A 88 -3.13 -18.32 18.96
CA GLY A 88 -1.86 -17.60 19.12
C GLY A 88 -0.75 -18.09 18.17
N SER A 89 -0.89 -19.27 17.55
CA SER A 89 0.02 -19.76 16.52
C SER A 89 -0.26 -19.16 15.14
N ASN A 90 -1.45 -18.59 14.95
CA ASN A 90 -1.83 -17.89 13.74
C ASN A 90 -1.08 -16.55 13.65
N LYS A 91 -0.36 -16.33 12.54
CA LYS A 91 0.41 -15.11 12.27
C LYS A 91 -0.21 -14.31 11.12
N PRO A 92 -1.42 -13.75 11.29
CA PRO A 92 -2.20 -13.22 10.17
C PRO A 92 -1.60 -11.96 9.52
N PHE A 93 -0.62 -11.31 10.18
CA PHE A 93 0.11 -10.17 9.66
C PHE A 93 1.36 -10.55 8.86
N ILE A 94 1.79 -11.83 8.92
CA ILE A 94 3.00 -12.33 8.26
C ILE A 94 2.58 -13.14 7.04
N SER A 95 2.61 -12.49 5.87
CA SER A 95 2.34 -13.09 4.56
C SER A 95 2.88 -12.17 3.46
N GLU A 96 3.81 -12.70 2.65
CA GLU A 96 4.30 -12.01 1.45
C GLU A 96 3.14 -11.73 0.47
N SER A 97 2.28 -12.73 0.24
CA SER A 97 1.15 -12.60 -0.69
C SER A 97 0.14 -11.54 -0.24
N ASN A 98 -0.07 -11.36 1.06
CA ASN A 98 -0.95 -10.32 1.57
C ASN A 98 -0.39 -8.91 1.28
N PHE A 99 0.93 -8.72 1.36
CA PHE A 99 1.55 -7.44 1.04
C PHE A 99 1.41 -7.11 -0.45
N PHE A 100 1.75 -8.04 -1.35
CA PHE A 100 1.63 -7.79 -2.79
C PHE A 100 0.17 -7.65 -3.25
N SER A 101 -0.75 -8.44 -2.69
CA SER A 101 -2.19 -8.29 -2.96
C SER A 101 -2.70 -6.90 -2.53
N PHE A 102 -2.15 -6.34 -1.45
CA PHE A 102 -2.49 -4.98 -1.02
C PHE A 102 -2.03 -3.93 -2.04
N LEU A 103 -0.82 -4.06 -2.60
CA LEU A 103 -0.33 -3.16 -3.65
C LEU A 103 -1.22 -3.23 -4.89
N ASP A 104 -1.54 -4.44 -5.35
CA ASP A 104 -2.40 -4.65 -6.52
C ASP A 104 -3.79 -4.06 -6.30
N GLN A 105 -4.35 -4.19 -5.10
CA GLN A 105 -5.61 -3.57 -4.74
C GLN A 105 -5.54 -2.03 -4.74
N GLN A 106 -4.48 -1.42 -4.20
CA GLN A 106 -4.35 0.04 -4.21
C GLN A 106 -4.20 0.57 -5.64
N GLU A 107 -3.48 -0.16 -6.49
CA GLU A 107 -3.30 0.18 -7.90
C GLU A 107 -4.63 0.07 -8.69
N ALA A 108 -5.42 -0.97 -8.44
CA ALA A 108 -6.74 -1.14 -9.05
C ALA A 108 -7.70 0.00 -8.65
N LEU A 109 -7.78 0.33 -7.35
CA LEU A 109 -8.59 1.44 -6.84
C LEU A 109 -8.14 2.79 -7.41
N ALA A 110 -6.83 2.98 -7.60
CA ALA A 110 -6.28 4.16 -8.24
C ALA A 110 -6.71 4.29 -9.70
N LYS A 111 -6.67 3.19 -10.48
CA LYS A 111 -7.11 3.17 -11.88
C LYS A 111 -8.59 3.50 -12.02
N GLU A 112 -9.43 2.92 -11.16
CA GLU A 112 -10.87 3.21 -11.11
C GLU A 112 -11.12 4.70 -10.86
N LYS A 113 -10.51 5.26 -9.81
CA LYS A 113 -10.65 6.67 -9.44
C LYS A 113 -10.17 7.63 -10.54
N LEU A 114 -9.13 7.26 -11.28
CA LEU A 114 -8.62 8.05 -12.41
C LEU A 114 -9.62 8.05 -13.58
N SER A 115 -10.17 6.87 -13.91
CA SER A 115 -11.19 6.72 -14.95
C SER A 115 -12.43 7.57 -14.66
N GLU A 116 -12.92 7.53 -13.41
CA GLU A 116 -14.05 8.36 -13.00
C GLU A 116 -13.77 9.86 -13.14
N ALA A 117 -12.58 10.31 -12.74
CA ALA A 117 -12.19 11.72 -12.86
C ALA A 117 -12.14 12.17 -14.33
N GLN A 118 -11.62 11.34 -15.22
CA GLN A 118 -11.58 11.60 -16.66
C GLN A 118 -12.97 11.69 -17.28
N GLN A 119 -13.90 10.79 -16.88
CA GLN A 119 -15.29 10.83 -17.34
C GLN A 119 -16.01 12.10 -16.88
N ARG A 120 -15.83 12.51 -15.61
CA ARG A 120 -16.41 13.75 -15.05
C ARG A 120 -15.90 15.01 -15.75
N ASN A 121 -14.64 15.02 -16.18
CA ASN A 121 -14.07 16.16 -16.91
C ASN A 121 -14.61 16.25 -18.34
N LYS A 122 -14.78 15.11 -19.03
CA LYS A 122 -15.40 15.06 -20.37
C LYS A 122 -16.85 15.54 -20.38
N SER A 123 -17.64 15.18 -19.37
CA SER A 123 -19.04 15.61 -19.28
C SER A 123 -19.19 17.11 -18.97
N LYS A 124 -18.22 17.71 -18.27
CA LYS A 124 -18.18 19.17 -18.02
C LYS A 124 -17.68 19.99 -19.22
N SER A 125 -16.82 19.44 -20.07
CA SER A 125 -16.34 20.14 -21.28
C SER A 125 -17.33 20.11 -22.45
N SER A 126 -18.39 19.31 -22.35
CA SER A 126 -19.45 19.17 -23.36
C SER A 126 -20.74 19.95 -23.02
N GLN A 127 -20.70 20.77 -21.97
CA GLN A 127 -21.73 21.76 -21.59
C GLN A 127 -21.18 23.17 -21.80
#